data_AF-A0A1F4VCJ5-F1
#
_entry.id   AF-A0A1F4VCJ5-F1
#
_cell.length_a   1.000
_cell.length_b   1.000
_cell.length_c   1.000
_cell.angle_alpha   90.00
_cell.angle_beta   90.00
_cell.angle_gamma   90.00
#
_symmetry.space_group_name_H-M   'P 1'
#
loop_
_entity.id
_entity.type
_entity.pdbx_description
1 polymer ?
#
loop_
_entity_poly.entity_id
_entity_poly.type
_entity_poly.pdbx_seq_one_letter_code
_entity_poly.pdbx_strand_id
1 'polypeptide(L)'
;MVTLISQYTNKNQGTAKLTDIGNGKTKVVIQLDIMAGQPPANIYSGSCVKIGAVKYTLMEVRNGLKTNSAPGKSKTILNTSLQELHSMLPLAIGVRNLPLSATPSLEYCGNLK
;
A
#
# COMPACT_ATOMS: atom_id res chain seq x y z
N MET A 1 9.36 -7.21 4.17
CA MET A 1 7.88 -7.31 4.24
C MET A 1 7.41 -6.26 5.22
N VAL A 2 6.34 -5.54 4.91
CA VAL A 2 5.80 -4.45 5.71
C VAL A 2 4.41 -4.85 6.20
N THR A 3 4.16 -4.72 7.51
CA THR A 3 2.82 -4.92 8.09
C THR A 3 1.95 -3.71 7.80
N LEU A 4 0.71 -3.94 7.36
CA LEU A 4 -0.27 -2.88 7.15
C LEU A 4 -1.21 -2.81 8.34
N ILE A 5 -1.17 -1.68 9.04
CA ILE A 5 -1.95 -1.43 10.24
C ILE A 5 -3.15 -0.56 9.88
N SER A 6 -4.33 -0.96 10.36
CA SER A 6 -5.54 -0.14 10.27
C SER A 6 -5.37 1.16 11.04
N GLN A 7 -5.57 2.30 10.38
CA GLN A 7 -5.48 3.61 11.02
C GLN A 7 -6.65 3.90 11.96
N TYR A 8 -7.72 3.09 11.92
CA TYR A 8 -8.87 3.20 12.80
C TYR A 8 -8.78 2.30 14.03
N THR A 9 -8.30 1.07 13.84
CA THR A 9 -8.32 0.05 14.91
C THR A 9 -6.94 -0.25 15.49
N ASN A 10 -5.86 0.26 14.89
CA ASN A 10 -4.47 -0.06 15.22
C ASN A 10 -4.14 -1.56 15.19
N LYS A 11 -4.96 -2.36 14.51
CA LYS A 11 -4.73 -3.80 14.30
C LYS A 11 -4.02 -4.05 13.00
N ASN A 12 -3.23 -5.12 12.96
CA ASN A 12 -2.73 -5.67 11.70
C ASN A 12 -3.92 -6.16 10.87
N GLN A 13 -3.96 -5.78 9.60
CA GLN A 13 -5.02 -6.13 8.64
C GLN A 13 -4.44 -6.56 7.29
N GLY A 14 -3.13 -6.81 7.22
CA GLY A 14 -2.50 -7.25 6.00
C GLY A 14 -1.01 -6.99 5.91
N THR A 15 -0.46 -7.22 4.73
CA THR A 15 0.96 -7.05 4.45
C THR A 15 1.21 -6.44 3.08
N ALA A 16 2.32 -5.75 2.95
CA ALA A 16 2.92 -5.38 1.68
C ALA A 16 4.30 -6.02 1.55
N LYS A 17 4.50 -6.78 0.47
CA LYS A 17 5.79 -7.39 0.12
C LYS A 17 6.37 -6.68 -1.10
N LEU A 18 7.51 -6.04 -0.89
CA LEU A 18 8.35 -5.53 -1.97
C LEU A 18 9.41 -6.59 -2.28
N THR A 19 9.67 -6.83 -3.55
CA THR A 19 10.62 -7.84 -4.01
C THR A 19 11.35 -7.28 -5.22
N ASP A 20 12.68 -7.23 -5.16
CA ASP A 20 13.51 -6.99 -6.33
C ASP A 20 13.29 -8.14 -7.33
N ILE A 21 12.97 -7.79 -8.57
CA ILE A 21 12.76 -8.76 -9.66
C ILE A 21 13.83 -8.63 -10.76
N GLY A 22 14.93 -7.92 -10.47
CA GLY A 22 16.00 -7.64 -11.41
C GLY A 22 15.69 -6.48 -12.34
N ASN A 23 16.68 -6.10 -13.16
CA ASN A 23 16.57 -5.04 -14.17
C ASN A 23 16.09 -3.68 -13.63
N GLY A 24 16.45 -3.36 -12.39
CA GLY A 24 16.04 -2.12 -11.73
C GLY A 24 14.54 -2.02 -11.47
N LYS A 25 13.85 -3.15 -11.28
CA LYS A 25 12.40 -3.21 -11.05
C LYS A 25 12.06 -3.83 -9.72
N THR A 26 11.01 -3.31 -9.10
CA THR A 26 10.47 -3.80 -7.83
C THR A 26 9.03 -4.25 -8.00
N LYS A 27 8.74 -5.49 -7.62
CA LYS A 27 7.38 -6.01 -7.52
C LYS A 27 6.82 -5.70 -6.13
N VAL A 28 5.68 -5.03 -6.07
CA VAL A 28 4.93 -4.75 -4.85
C VAL A 28 3.67 -5.60 -4.83
N VAL A 29 3.51 -6.42 -3.80
CA VAL A 29 2.30 -7.22 -3.57
C VAL A 29 1.66 -6.76 -2.27
N ILE A 30 0.42 -6.29 -2.33
CA ILE A 30 -0.39 -5.98 -1.14
C ILE A 30 -1.38 -7.12 -0.96
N GLN A 31 -1.51 -7.58 0.29
CA GLN A 31 -2.54 -8.51 0.71
C GLN A 31 -3.23 -7.95 1.95
N LEU A 32 -4.55 -7.80 1.89
CA LEU A 32 -5.39 -7.36 3.01
C LEU A 32 -6.26 -8.53 3.46
N ASP A 33 -6.44 -8.66 4.78
CA ASP A 33 -7.29 -9.71 5.36
C ASP A 33 -8.78 -9.41 5.14
N ILE A 34 -9.11 -8.12 5.12
CA ILE A 34 -10.45 -7.61 4.83
C ILE A 34 -10.34 -6.33 4.01
N MET A 35 -11.22 -6.18 3.03
CA MET A 35 -11.39 -4.93 2.29
C MET A 35 -12.84 -4.77 1.82
N ALA A 36 -13.23 -3.52 1.58
CA ALA A 36 -14.47 -3.16 0.92
C ALA A 36 -14.18 -2.36 -0.36
N GLY A 37 -15.01 -2.53 -1.39
CA GLY A 37 -14.86 -1.81 -2.65
C GLY A 37 -13.57 -2.15 -3.42
N GLN A 38 -12.95 -1.16 -4.05
CA GLN A 38 -11.67 -1.28 -4.77
C GLN A 38 -10.76 -0.13 -4.36
N PRO A 39 -10.19 -0.16 -3.14
CA PRO A 39 -9.48 1.00 -2.61
C PRO A 39 -8.15 1.20 -3.36
N PRO A 40 -7.82 2.44 -3.76
CA PRO A 40 -6.53 2.78 -4.32
C PRO A 40 -5.40 2.53 -3.33
N ALA A 41 -4.25 2.09 -3.84
CA ALA A 41 -3.03 1.92 -3.07
C ALA A 41 -1.90 2.76 -3.68
N ASN A 42 -1.06 3.33 -2.82
CA ASN A 42 0.11 4.12 -3.26
C ASN A 42 1.30 3.92 -2.30
N ILE A 43 2.49 4.25 -2.78
CA ILE A 43 3.65 4.59 -1.94
C ILE A 43 3.70 6.11 -1.85
N TYR A 44 3.79 6.63 -0.64
CA TYR A 44 3.88 8.05 -0.30
C TYR A 44 5.26 8.36 0.28
N SER A 45 5.74 9.59 0.11
CA SER A 45 6.84 10.10 0.94
C SER A 45 6.39 10.26 2.39
N GLY A 46 7.32 10.22 3.35
CA GLY A 46 7.00 10.40 4.77
C GLY A 46 6.67 9.08 5.47
N SER A 47 5.72 9.13 6.41
CA SER A 47 5.37 7.99 7.26
C SER A 47 3.84 7.85 7.41
N CYS A 48 3.36 6.76 7.99
CA CYS A 48 1.94 6.59 8.29
C CYS A 48 1.38 7.66 9.24
N VAL A 49 2.22 8.25 10.10
CA VAL A 49 1.83 9.35 11.00
C VAL A 49 1.71 10.67 10.23
N LYS A 50 2.52 10.86 9.19
CA LYS A 50 2.54 12.07 8.37
C LYS A 50 2.88 11.70 6.93
N ILE A 51 1.85 11.38 6.15
CA ILE A 51 2.00 11.10 4.73
C ILE A 51 2.29 12.39 3.97
N GLY A 52 3.18 12.31 3.00
CA GLY A 52 3.46 13.36 2.02
C GLY A 52 2.86 13.04 0.66
N ALA A 53 3.50 13.52 -0.40
CA ALA A 53 3.06 13.31 -1.77
C ALA A 53 3.13 11.83 -2.18
N VAL A 54 2.29 11.44 -3.14
CA VAL A 54 2.37 10.14 -3.82
C VAL A 54 3.70 10.08 -4.59
N LYS A 55 4.48 9.03 -4.32
CA LYS A 55 5.71 8.70 -5.08
C LYS A 55 5.43 7.66 -6.15
N TYR A 56 4.60 6.66 -5.84
CA TYR A 56 4.23 5.62 -6.80
C TYR A 56 2.75 5.26 -6.65
N THR A 57 2.03 5.28 -7.76
CA THR A 57 0.68 4.72 -7.84
C THR A 57 0.76 3.21 -7.99
N LEU A 58 -0.03 2.49 -7.19
CA LEU A 58 -0.14 1.04 -7.24
C LEU A 58 -1.50 0.64 -7.80
N MET A 59 -1.59 -0.59 -8.28
CA MET A 59 -2.89 -1.19 -8.60
C MET A 59 -3.77 -1.23 -7.34
N GLU A 60 -5.04 -0.89 -7.54
CA GLU A 60 -6.08 -1.00 -6.51
C GLU A 60 -6.12 -2.40 -5.92
N VAL A 61 -6.42 -2.49 -4.62
CA VAL A 61 -6.66 -3.77 -3.99
C VAL A 61 -8.03 -4.27 -4.42
N ARG A 62 -8.12 -5.52 -4.86
CA ARG A 62 -9.36 -6.14 -5.30
C ARG A 62 -9.56 -7.46 -4.57
N ASN A 63 -10.80 -7.76 -4.19
CA ASN A 63 -11.21 -9.11 -3.84
C ASN A 63 -11.80 -9.76 -5.10
N GLY A 64 -11.60 -11.06 -5.29
CA GLY A 64 -12.18 -11.79 -6.43
C GLY A 64 -13.70 -12.01 -6.31
N LEU A 65 -14.33 -11.37 -5.33
CA LEU A 65 -15.71 -11.58 -4.89
C LEU A 65 -16.48 -10.26 -4.98
N LYS A 66 -17.78 -10.31 -5.28
CA LYS A 66 -18.64 -9.11 -5.34
C LYS A 66 -19.11 -8.60 -3.97
N THR A 67 -18.67 -9.22 -2.88
CA THR A 67 -19.10 -8.86 -1.52
C THR A 67 -18.15 -7.83 -0.91
N ASN A 68 -18.72 -6.92 -0.12
CA ASN A 68 -17.96 -6.01 0.72
C ASN A 68 -17.53 -6.80 1.97
N SER A 69 -16.24 -6.76 2.32
CA SER A 69 -15.59 -7.54 3.40
C SER A 69 -15.13 -8.94 3.01
N ALA A 70 -14.07 -9.01 2.19
CA ALA A 70 -13.32 -10.24 1.95
C ALA A 70 -11.82 -9.95 1.80
N PRO A 71 -10.93 -10.97 1.88
CA PRO A 71 -9.51 -10.79 1.62
C PRO A 71 -9.25 -10.20 0.23
N GLY A 72 -8.29 -9.29 0.18
CA GLY A 72 -7.95 -8.50 -1.00
C GLY A 72 -6.50 -8.68 -1.41
N LYS A 73 -6.22 -8.54 -2.71
CA LYS A 73 -4.85 -8.55 -3.21
C LYS A 73 -4.64 -7.55 -4.34
N SER A 74 -3.44 -6.99 -4.41
CA SER A 74 -2.94 -6.33 -5.62
C SER A 74 -1.47 -6.69 -5.87
N LYS A 75 -1.05 -6.52 -7.13
CA LYS A 75 0.32 -6.73 -7.57
C LYS A 75 0.67 -5.62 -8.55
N THR A 76 1.71 -4.86 -8.26
CA THR A 76 2.24 -3.79 -9.12
C THR A 76 3.71 -4.07 -9.41
N ILE A 77 4.16 -3.78 -10.63
CA ILE A 77 5.59 -3.75 -10.98
C ILE A 77 5.98 -2.28 -11.14
N LEU A 78 6.93 -1.83 -10.34
CA LEU A 78 7.50 -0.48 -10.43
C LEU A 78 8.78 -0.50 -11.26
N ASN A 79 8.96 0.53 -12.07
CA ASN A 79 10.21 0.81 -12.79
C ASN A 79 11.21 1.57 -11.88
N THR A 80 11.48 1.02 -10.70
CA THR A 80 12.51 1.49 -9.76
C THR A 80 13.06 0.31 -8.97
N SER A 81 14.32 0.39 -8.56
CA SER A 81 14.98 -0.67 -7.78
C SER A 81 14.60 -0.58 -6.30
N LEU A 82 14.77 -1.69 -5.57
CA LEU A 82 14.53 -1.69 -4.13
C LEU A 82 15.55 -0.78 -3.41
N GLN A 83 16.78 -0.70 -3.91
CA GLN A 83 17.82 0.20 -3.40
C GLN A 83 17.43 1.67 -3.54
N GLU A 84 16.85 2.06 -4.68
CA GLU A 84 16.38 3.43 -4.91
C GLU A 84 15.16 3.75 -4.03
N LEU A 85 14.26 2.80 -3.80
CA LEU A 85 13.21 2.97 -2.79
C LEU A 85 13.77 3.22 -1.39
N HIS A 86 14.84 2.53 -0.99
CA HIS A 86 15.50 2.75 0.29
C HIS A 86 16.21 4.12 0.37
N SER A 87 16.80 4.62 -0.71
CA SER A 87 17.44 5.94 -0.71
C SER A 87 16.44 7.10 -0.60
N MET A 88 15.17 6.85 -0.90
CA MET A 88 14.08 7.81 -0.76
C MET A 88 13.36 7.79 0.59
N LEU A 89 13.80 6.95 1.54
CA LEU A 89 13.19 6.91 2.86
C LEU A 89 13.28 8.29 3.57
N PRO A 90 12.26 8.68 4.36
CA PRO A 90 11.12 7.86 4.78
C PRO A 90 10.04 7.74 3.69
N LEU A 91 9.51 6.52 3.53
CA LEU A 91 8.36 6.20 2.67
C LEU A 91 7.31 5.41 3.46
N ALA A 92 6.05 5.56 3.07
CA ALA A 92 4.93 4.76 3.57
C ALA A 92 4.14 4.13 2.42
N ILE A 93 3.73 2.88 2.58
CA ILE A 93 2.78 2.22 1.69
C ILE A 93 1.40 2.25 2.31
N GLY A 94 0.41 2.69 1.55
CA GLY A 94 -0.93 2.95 2.08
C GLY A 94 -2.03 2.59 1.12
N VAL A 95 -3.14 2.10 1.67
CA VAL A 95 -4.41 1.86 1.00
C VAL A 95 -5.41 2.90 1.49
N ARG A 96 -6.08 3.60 0.58
CA ARG A 96 -6.99 4.70 0.92
C ARG A 96 -8.32 4.21 1.47
N ASN A 97 -8.90 5.01 2.37
CA ASN A 97 -10.29 4.85 2.79
C ASN A 97 -11.24 5.08 1.62
N LEU A 98 -12.36 4.34 1.63
CA LEU A 98 -13.50 4.61 0.78
C LEU A 98 -14.69 5.14 1.61
N PRO A 99 -15.53 6.02 1.03
CA PRO A 99 -15.39 6.67 -0.27
C PRO A 99 -14.19 7.66 -0.31
N LEU A 100 -13.64 7.89 -1.50
CA LEU A 100 -12.50 8.78 -1.65
C LEU A 100 -12.88 10.25 -1.40
N SER A 101 -12.06 10.95 -0.61
CA SER A 101 -12.12 12.40 -0.42
C SER A 101 -10.98 13.11 -1.16
N ALA A 102 -11.03 14.44 -1.24
CA ALA A 102 -9.96 15.25 -1.85
C ALA A 102 -8.65 15.14 -1.04
N THR A 103 -8.73 15.10 0.28
CA THR A 103 -7.59 14.90 1.17
C THR A 103 -7.29 13.41 1.32
N PRO A 104 -6.08 12.92 1.01
CA PRO A 104 -5.76 11.51 1.17
C PRO A 104 -5.85 11.09 2.64
N SER A 105 -6.74 10.14 2.93
CA SER A 105 -6.79 9.41 4.20
C SER A 105 -6.55 7.92 3.96
N LEU A 106 -5.72 7.29 4.78
CA LEU A 106 -5.38 5.87 4.64
C LEU A 106 -6.23 5.02 5.60
N GLU A 107 -6.73 3.91 5.09
CA GLU A 107 -7.37 2.86 5.88
C GLU A 107 -6.32 1.96 6.50
N TYR A 108 -5.37 1.54 5.67
CA TYR A 108 -4.27 0.66 6.03
C TYR A 108 -2.96 1.31 5.62
N CYS A 109 -1.96 1.28 6.51
CA CYS A 109 -0.65 1.86 6.24
C CYS A 109 0.48 1.07 6.89
N GLY A 110 1.63 1.03 6.24
CA GLY A 110 2.89 0.57 6.82
C GLY A 110 4.08 1.40 6.37
N ASN A 111 5.00 1.68 7.29
CA ASN A 111 6.26 2.38 6.98
C ASN A 111 7.24 1.42 6.30
N LEU A 112 7.87 1.86 5.21
CA LEU A 112 9.00 1.16 4.62
C LEU A 112 10.23 1.38 5.52
N LYS A 113 11.09 0.38 5.59
CA LYS A 113 12.34 0.36 6.36
C LYS A 113 13.44 -0.21 5.49
#